data_AF-A0AAN8TWV4-F1
#
_entry.id   AF-A0AAN8TWV4-F1
#
_cell.length_a   1.000
_cell.length_b   1.000
_cell.length_c   1.000
_cell.angle_alpha   90.00
_cell.angle_beta   90.00
_cell.angle_gamma   90.00
#
_symmetry.space_group_name_H-M   'P 1'
#
loop_
_entity.id
_entity.type
_entity.pdbx_description
1 polymer ?
#
loop_
_entity_poly.entity_id
_entity_poly.type
_entity_poly.pdbx_seq_one_letter_code
_entity_poly.pdbx_strand_id
1 'polypeptide(L)'
;MMQQIVSGSRCAVCSATRPFILHLLPYRGIHRHLCTACVLDSHPGSFCPICFDVFLHNPPPPRLRLLCLKCPSISHLSCVPDAPSGYLCPLCSNPNFTFFYVTPTNNAIEINTHLAKQLVAAATIVSESIHNAAVMARINADIRVKEALSAKVEAKQVLDRLKYMIDNQNHQFASKFSPILVSDSSGNDTGENRIYEVKGESSQSSDDFDTIDD
;
A
#
# COMPACT_ATOMS: atom_id res chain seq x y z
N MET A 1 -12.79 10.03 10.88
CA MET A 1 -12.28 10.84 9.76
C MET A 1 -11.38 11.92 10.32
N MET A 2 -10.07 11.82 10.19
CA MET A 2 -9.16 12.90 10.57
C MET A 2 -9.10 13.92 9.43
N GLN A 3 -9.83 15.02 9.59
CA GLN A 3 -9.57 16.24 8.82
C GLN A 3 -8.27 16.86 9.37
N GLN A 4 -7.16 16.71 8.65
CA GLN A 4 -5.98 17.53 8.90
C GLN A 4 -6.19 18.91 8.29
N ILE A 5 -6.30 19.89 9.17
CA ILE A 5 -6.14 21.31 8.88
C ILE A 5 -4.73 21.49 8.26
N VAL A 6 -4.67 21.95 7.01
CA VAL A 6 -3.44 22.08 6.23
C VAL A 6 -2.62 23.28 6.75
N SER A 7 -1.86 23.09 7.82
CA SER A 7 -0.78 24.00 8.20
C SER A 7 0.40 23.81 7.23
N GLY A 8 0.52 24.70 6.25
CA GLY A 8 1.78 24.96 5.55
C GLY A 8 2.44 23.75 4.87
N SER A 9 1.66 22.86 4.25
CA SER A 9 2.22 21.75 3.48
C SER A 9 3.17 22.30 2.41
N ARG A 10 4.41 21.80 2.40
CA ARG A 10 5.43 22.09 1.38
C ARG A 10 5.51 20.92 0.43
N CYS A 11 5.90 21.17 -0.82
CA CYS A 11 6.24 20.09 -1.73
C CYS A 11 7.42 19.28 -1.15
N ALA A 12 7.28 17.96 -1.07
CA ALA A 12 8.31 17.07 -0.52
C ALA A 12 9.57 16.99 -1.40
N VAL A 13 9.51 17.46 -2.66
CA VAL A 13 10.63 17.44 -3.61
C VAL A 13 11.32 18.79 -3.67
N CYS A 14 10.63 19.85 -4.08
CA CYS A 14 11.24 21.17 -4.28
C CYS A 14 11.15 22.10 -3.06
N SER A 15 10.51 21.66 -1.96
CA SER A 15 10.30 22.46 -0.74
C SER A 15 9.57 23.80 -0.94
N ALA A 16 8.93 24.00 -2.10
CA ALA A 16 8.18 25.23 -2.41
C ALA A 16 7.20 25.55 -1.28
N THR A 17 7.25 26.80 -0.82
CA THR A 17 6.35 27.33 0.21
C THR A 17 5.11 27.91 -0.46
N ARG A 18 3.92 27.51 0.00
CA ARG A 18 2.61 27.91 -0.58
C ARG A 18 2.48 27.64 -2.09
N PRO A 19 2.73 26.41 -2.57
CA PRO A 19 2.40 26.06 -3.95
C PRO A 19 0.89 26.20 -4.18
N PHE A 20 0.49 26.54 -5.41
CA PHE A 20 -0.92 26.73 -5.75
C PHE A 20 -1.77 25.50 -5.41
N ILE A 21 -1.30 24.30 -5.79
CA ILE A 21 -1.94 23.02 -5.49
C ILE A 21 -0.88 22.01 -5.05
N LEU A 22 -1.24 21.19 -4.05
CA LEU A 22 -0.49 20.01 -3.63
C LEU A 22 -1.32 18.76 -3.85
N HIS A 23 -0.66 17.75 -4.41
CA HIS A 23 -1.20 16.42 -4.65
C HIS A 23 -0.65 15.47 -3.60
N LEU A 24 -1.51 14.71 -2.94
CA LEU A 24 -1.12 13.64 -2.01
C LEU A 24 -1.05 12.33 -2.78
N LEU A 25 0.13 11.71 -2.88
CA LEU A 25 0.31 10.46 -3.60
C LEU A 25 1.39 9.58 -2.95
N PRO A 26 1.37 8.25 -3.19
CA PRO A 26 2.49 7.37 -2.87
C PRO A 26 3.74 7.81 -3.65
N TYR A 27 4.78 8.20 -2.92
CA TYR A 27 6.05 8.61 -3.49
C TYR A 27 7.20 8.01 -2.67
N ARG A 28 8.04 7.20 -3.31
CA ARG A 28 9.15 6.47 -2.66
C ARG A 28 8.68 5.63 -1.44
N GLY A 29 7.56 4.95 -1.58
CA GLY A 29 7.04 4.00 -0.58
C GLY A 29 6.17 4.61 0.53
N ILE A 30 5.99 5.93 0.57
CA ILE A 30 5.17 6.63 1.57
C ILE A 30 4.33 7.72 0.92
N HIS A 31 3.19 8.07 1.53
CA HIS A 31 2.36 9.17 1.03
C HIS A 31 3.04 10.52 1.28
N ARG A 32 3.18 11.33 0.24
CA ARG A 32 3.82 12.65 0.29
C ARG A 32 3.00 13.67 -0.48
N HIS A 33 3.13 14.94 -0.10
CA HIS A 33 2.56 16.06 -0.84
C HIS A 33 3.57 16.56 -1.88
N LEU A 34 3.22 16.54 -3.16
CA LEU A 34 4.01 17.09 -4.27
C LEU A 34 3.22 18.20 -4.95
N CYS A 35 3.89 19.27 -5.39
CA CYS A 35 3.24 20.27 -6.25
C CYS A 35 3.02 19.71 -7.67
N THR A 36 2.13 20.35 -8.45
CA THR A 36 1.83 19.95 -9.84
C THR A 36 3.10 19.76 -10.68
N ALA A 37 4.07 20.67 -10.58
CA ALA A 37 5.33 20.57 -11.32
C ALA A 37 6.09 19.29 -10.96
N CYS A 38 6.29 19.01 -9.67
CA CYS A 38 7.01 17.82 -9.22
C CYS A 38 6.27 16.52 -9.51
N VAL A 39 4.94 16.52 -9.57
CA VAL A 39 4.18 15.36 -10.05
C VAL A 39 4.52 15.09 -11.51
N LEU A 40 4.49 16.11 -12.37
CA LEU A 40 4.81 15.97 -13.79
C LEU A 40 6.29 15.58 -14.01
N ASP A 41 7.22 16.21 -13.30
CA ASP A 41 8.66 15.92 -13.39
C ASP A 41 9.01 14.49 -12.96
N SER A 42 8.27 13.92 -12.00
CA SER A 42 8.51 12.56 -11.51
C SER A 42 7.89 11.46 -12.38
N HIS A 43 7.05 11.83 -13.36
CA HIS A 43 6.32 10.91 -14.24
C HIS A 43 6.49 11.25 -15.73
N PRO A 44 7.72 11.45 -16.25
CA PRO A 44 7.93 12.00 -17.60
C PRO A 44 7.42 11.11 -18.73
N GLY A 45 7.27 9.80 -18.50
CA GLY A 45 6.74 8.83 -19.47
C GLY A 45 5.24 8.59 -19.39
N SER A 46 4.53 9.25 -18.47
CA SER A 46 3.10 9.02 -18.24
C SER A 46 2.19 9.95 -19.04
N PHE A 47 2.74 10.96 -19.73
CA PHE A 47 1.98 11.95 -20.49
C PHE A 47 2.85 12.60 -21.57
N CYS A 48 2.23 13.27 -22.55
CA CYS A 48 2.96 14.07 -23.52
C CYS A 48 3.32 15.45 -22.91
N PRO A 49 4.61 15.84 -22.82
CA PRO A 49 5.01 17.14 -22.24
C PRO A 49 4.63 18.37 -23.07
N ILE A 50 4.04 18.18 -24.26
CA ILE A 50 3.60 19.26 -25.15
C ILE A 50 2.10 19.51 -25.02
N CYS A 51 1.27 18.46 -25.15
CA CYS A 51 -0.19 18.59 -25.09
C CYS A 51 -0.80 18.20 -23.74
N PHE A 52 -0.03 17.55 -22.86
CA PHE A 52 -0.44 17.04 -21.54
C PHE A 52 -1.51 15.96 -21.54
N ASP A 53 -1.69 15.28 -22.68
CA ASP A 53 -2.51 14.07 -22.72
C ASP A 53 -1.79 12.94 -21.95
N VAL A 54 -2.50 12.31 -21.03
CA VAL A 54 -1.97 11.25 -20.16
C VAL A 54 -2.15 9.89 -20.82
N PHE A 55 -1.11 9.06 -20.73
CA PHE A 55 -1.02 7.78 -21.41
C PHE A 55 -1.53 6.58 -20.62
N LEU A 56 -1.79 6.72 -19.30
CA LEU A 56 -2.23 5.67 -18.36
C LEU A 56 -2.06 4.22 -18.88
N HIS A 57 -3.08 3.66 -19.51
CA HIS A 57 -3.08 2.29 -20.07
C HIS A 57 -3.03 2.23 -21.60
N ASN A 58 -3.02 3.37 -22.28
CA ASN A 58 -3.07 3.51 -23.73
C ASN A 58 -1.93 4.40 -24.23
N PRO A 59 -0.66 3.96 -24.10
CA PRO A 59 0.46 4.72 -24.64
C PRO A 59 0.33 4.82 -26.18
N PRO A 60 0.80 5.92 -26.79
CA PRO A 60 0.72 6.06 -28.23
C PRO A 60 1.51 4.93 -28.91
N PRO A 61 1.05 4.43 -30.06
CA PRO A 61 1.77 3.41 -30.82
C PRO A 61 3.22 3.84 -31.10
N PRO A 62 4.20 2.92 -31.21
CA PRO A 62 5.60 3.24 -31.43
C PRO A 62 5.86 4.21 -32.60
N ARG A 63 5.09 4.09 -33.69
CA ARG A 63 5.17 4.94 -34.88
C ARG A 63 4.59 6.35 -34.72
N LEU A 64 3.80 6.58 -33.67
CA LEU A 64 3.13 7.86 -33.37
C LEU A 64 3.73 8.55 -32.14
N ARG A 65 4.85 8.04 -31.62
CA ARG A 65 5.54 8.63 -30.47
C ARG A 65 7.00 8.90 -30.74
N LEU A 66 7.52 9.89 -30.04
CA LEU A 66 8.92 10.23 -29.94
C LEU A 66 9.40 9.93 -28.52
N LEU A 67 10.55 9.27 -28.40
CA LEU A 67 11.21 9.01 -27.13
C LEU A 67 12.36 9.99 -26.95
N CYS A 68 12.45 10.60 -25.77
CA CYS A 68 13.57 11.47 -25.45
C CYS A 68 14.87 10.65 -25.36
N LEU A 69 15.97 11.18 -25.90
CA LEU A 69 17.27 10.52 -25.85
C LEU A 69 17.91 10.49 -24.45
N LYS A 70 17.46 11.35 -23.51
CA LYS A 70 18.10 11.55 -22.21
C LYS A 70 17.27 11.06 -21.01
N CYS A 71 15.99 10.81 -21.19
CA CYS A 71 15.08 10.46 -20.10
C CYS A 71 13.90 9.65 -20.66
N PRO A 72 13.08 9.00 -19.81
CA PRO A 72 11.97 8.17 -20.27
C PRO A 72 10.76 8.99 -20.75
N SER A 73 10.94 10.25 -21.16
CA SER A 73 9.85 11.11 -21.63
C SER A 73 9.36 10.72 -23.02
N ILE A 74 8.03 10.74 -23.19
CA ILE A 74 7.33 10.33 -24.41
C ILE A 74 6.50 11.51 -24.93
N SER A 75 6.63 11.84 -26.21
CA SER A 75 5.80 12.84 -26.88
C SER A 75 5.05 12.25 -28.06
N HIS A 76 3.89 12.80 -28.40
CA HIS A 76 3.26 12.50 -29.69
C HIS A 76 4.13 13.01 -30.83
N LEU A 77 4.24 12.22 -31.90
CA LEU A 77 4.91 12.64 -33.12
C LEU A 77 4.27 13.91 -33.71
N SER A 78 2.94 14.00 -33.68
CA SER A 78 2.18 15.16 -34.16
C SER A 78 2.33 16.43 -33.32
N CYS A 79 2.83 16.32 -32.09
CA CYS A 79 3.06 17.48 -31.22
C CYS A 79 4.43 18.14 -31.45
N VAL A 80 5.29 17.57 -32.30
CA VAL A 80 6.63 18.09 -32.58
C VAL A 80 6.71 18.40 -34.08
N PRO A 81 6.62 19.69 -34.47
CA PRO A 81 6.49 20.09 -35.88
C PRO A 81 7.67 19.66 -36.77
N ASP A 82 8.87 19.52 -36.21
CA ASP A 82 10.09 19.16 -36.92
C ASP A 82 10.90 18.20 -36.06
N ALA A 83 10.58 16.90 -36.10
CA ALA A 83 11.29 15.91 -35.29
C ALA A 83 12.75 15.83 -35.76
N PRO A 84 13.73 16.32 -34.97
CA PRO A 84 15.14 16.25 -35.36
C PRO A 84 15.61 14.79 -35.36
N SER A 85 16.76 14.52 -35.98
CA SER A 85 17.51 13.28 -35.80
C SER A 85 17.98 13.19 -34.34
N GLY A 86 17.10 12.73 -33.45
CA GLY A 86 17.31 12.70 -32.01
C GLY A 86 16.43 13.67 -31.24
N TYR A 87 15.27 13.19 -30.76
CA TYR A 87 14.34 13.99 -29.98
C TYR A 87 14.83 14.23 -28.54
N LEU A 88 14.74 15.48 -28.08
CA LEU A 88 14.89 15.86 -26.68
C LEU A 88 13.58 16.48 -26.19
N CYS A 89 13.05 15.98 -25.07
CA CYS A 89 11.87 16.59 -24.45
C CYS A 89 12.20 17.98 -23.89
N PRO A 90 11.17 18.82 -23.63
CA PRO A 90 11.38 20.19 -23.12
C PRO A 90 12.30 20.29 -21.89
N LEU A 91 12.21 19.31 -20.97
CA LEU A 91 13.06 19.25 -19.77
C LEU A 91 14.52 18.98 -20.09
N CYS A 92 14.80 18.16 -21.11
CA CYS A 92 16.15 17.75 -21.46
C CYS A 92 16.81 18.70 -22.48
N SER A 93 16.02 19.46 -23.23
CA SER A 93 16.51 20.47 -24.16
C SER A 93 16.79 21.80 -23.46
N ASN A 94 15.99 22.17 -22.44
CA ASN A 94 16.17 23.40 -21.68
C ASN A 94 16.26 23.10 -20.16
N PRO A 95 17.42 23.30 -19.51
CA PRO A 95 17.58 23.03 -18.08
C PRO A 95 16.78 24.00 -17.18
N ASN A 96 16.34 25.14 -17.70
CA ASN A 96 15.51 26.11 -16.98
C ASN A 96 14.00 25.86 -17.18
N PHE A 97 13.63 24.81 -17.90
CA PHE A 97 12.22 24.47 -18.11
C PHE A 97 11.60 24.00 -16.78
N THR A 98 10.40 24.50 -16.49
CA THR A 98 9.61 24.04 -15.35
C THR A 98 8.15 23.92 -15.76
N PHE A 99 7.51 22.85 -15.32
CA PHE A 99 6.07 22.73 -15.47
C PHE A 99 5.34 23.64 -14.47
N PHE A 100 4.14 24.02 -14.85
CA PHE A 100 3.14 24.65 -13.99
C PHE A 100 3.64 25.91 -13.27
N TYR A 101 4.07 26.89 -14.08
CA TYR A 101 4.46 28.19 -13.59
C TYR A 101 3.24 29.12 -13.50
N VAL A 102 2.90 29.53 -12.28
CA VAL A 102 1.79 30.45 -12.00
C VAL A 102 2.35 31.73 -11.40
N THR A 103 2.18 32.85 -12.10
CA THR A 103 2.47 34.19 -11.58
C THR A 103 1.19 34.81 -11.03
N PRO A 104 1.15 35.21 -9.75
CA PRO A 104 0.03 35.99 -9.24
C PRO A 104 -0.04 37.34 -9.96
N THR A 105 -1.18 37.68 -10.54
CA THR A 105 -1.46 39.00 -11.12
C THR A 105 -2.57 39.65 -10.28
N ASN A 106 -2.29 40.79 -9.66
CA ASN A 106 -3.27 41.54 -8.85
C ASN A 106 -4.01 40.69 -7.79
N ASN A 107 -3.28 39.81 -7.08
CA ASN A 107 -3.81 38.86 -6.09
C ASN A 107 -4.77 37.78 -6.64
N ALA A 108 -4.93 37.69 -7.96
CA ALA A 108 -5.66 36.62 -8.63
C ALA A 108 -4.69 35.67 -9.35
N ILE A 109 -5.11 34.42 -9.50
CA ILE A 109 -4.40 33.41 -10.29
C ILE A 109 -5.23 33.16 -11.54
N GLU A 110 -4.68 33.51 -12.69
CA GLU A 110 -5.32 33.25 -13.98
C GLU A 110 -4.88 31.87 -14.51
N ILE A 111 -5.84 30.96 -14.62
CA ILE A 111 -5.60 29.62 -15.19
C ILE A 111 -6.00 29.65 -16.66
N ASN A 112 -5.01 29.68 -17.54
CA ASN A 112 -5.24 29.48 -18.97
C ASN A 112 -5.39 27.98 -19.31
N THR A 113 -5.83 27.69 -20.53
CA THR A 113 -6.04 26.31 -21.01
C THR A 113 -4.80 25.42 -20.86
N HIS A 114 -3.61 25.98 -21.04
CA HIS A 114 -2.35 25.23 -20.94
C HIS A 114 -2.05 24.82 -19.49
N LEU A 115 -2.23 25.73 -18.53
CA LEU A 115 -2.11 25.43 -17.09
C LEU A 115 -3.20 24.46 -16.62
N ALA A 116 -4.42 24.61 -17.13
CA ALA A 116 -5.51 23.69 -16.83
C ALA A 116 -5.17 22.25 -17.26
N LYS A 117 -4.65 22.07 -18.48
CA LYS A 117 -4.21 20.77 -18.98
C LYS A 117 -3.11 20.15 -18.12
N GLN A 118 -2.14 20.93 -17.69
CA GLN A 118 -1.10 20.47 -16.77
C GLN A 118 -1.65 19.99 -15.43
N LEU A 119 -2.61 20.75 -14.88
CA LEU A 119 -3.26 20.38 -13.63
C LEU A 119 -4.05 19.08 -13.76
N VAL A 120 -4.83 18.96 -14.84
CA VAL A 120 -5.61 17.75 -15.14
C VAL A 120 -4.68 16.56 -15.32
N ALA A 121 -3.58 16.72 -16.06
CA ALA A 121 -2.60 15.66 -16.26
C ALA A 121 -2.00 15.17 -14.94
N ALA A 122 -1.54 16.09 -14.09
CA ALA A 122 -0.99 15.76 -12.78
C ALA A 122 -2.03 15.06 -11.88
N ALA A 123 -3.26 15.58 -11.81
CA ALA A 123 -4.33 14.99 -11.02
C ALA A 123 -4.70 13.58 -11.51
N THR A 124 -4.68 13.36 -12.82
CA THR A 124 -4.96 12.06 -13.43
C THR A 124 -3.89 11.04 -13.09
N ILE A 125 -2.61 11.42 -13.17
CA ILE A 125 -1.47 10.59 -12.77
C ILE A 125 -1.56 10.24 -11.27
N VAL A 126 -1.91 11.22 -10.43
CA VAL A 126 -2.07 11.02 -8.98
C VAL A 126 -3.20 10.05 -8.69
N SER A 127 -4.36 10.21 -9.35
CA SER A 127 -5.50 9.32 -9.20
C SER A 127 -5.12 7.87 -9.51
N GLU A 128 -4.42 7.66 -10.62
CA GLU A 128 -3.95 6.33 -11.02
C GLU A 128 -2.91 5.76 -10.03
N SER A 129 -1.97 6.59 -9.58
CA SER A 129 -0.95 6.20 -8.60
C SER A 129 -1.58 5.73 -7.27
N ILE A 130 -2.56 6.48 -6.77
CA ILE A 130 -3.31 6.12 -5.56
C ILE A 130 -4.11 4.84 -5.79
N HIS A 131 -4.79 4.72 -6.93
CA HIS A 131 -5.56 3.53 -7.27
C HIS A 131 -4.69 2.27 -7.27
N ASN A 132 -3.56 2.31 -7.98
CA ASN A 132 -2.62 1.19 -8.03
C ASN A 132 -2.05 0.84 -6.66
N ALA A 133 -1.70 1.84 -5.85
CA ALA A 133 -1.23 1.59 -4.49
C ALA A 133 -2.31 0.96 -3.61
N ALA A 134 -3.58 1.38 -3.74
CA ALA A 134 -4.68 0.78 -3.01
C ALA A 134 -4.92 -0.68 -3.42
N VAL A 135 -4.86 -0.99 -4.72
CA VAL A 135 -4.97 -2.36 -5.23
C VAL A 135 -3.84 -3.23 -4.68
N MET A 136 -2.58 -2.76 -4.75
CA MET A 136 -1.44 -3.49 -4.20
C MET A 136 -1.51 -3.67 -2.69
N ALA A 137 -2.01 -2.67 -1.95
CA ALA A 137 -2.19 -2.78 -0.51
C ALA A 137 -3.20 -3.88 -0.14
N ARG A 138 -4.30 -4.02 -0.91
CA ARG A 138 -5.28 -5.10 -0.74
C ARG A 138 -4.65 -6.47 -1.00
N ILE A 139 -3.95 -6.62 -2.14
CA ILE A 139 -3.28 -7.88 -2.49
C ILE A 139 -2.26 -8.27 -1.41
N ASN A 140 -1.45 -7.31 -0.94
CA ASN A 140 -0.47 -7.56 0.12
C ASN A 140 -1.15 -7.96 1.45
N ALA A 141 -2.27 -7.33 1.80
CA ALA A 141 -3.03 -7.71 2.99
C ALA A 141 -3.51 -9.17 2.90
N ASP A 142 -4.06 -9.58 1.75
CA ASP A 142 -4.54 -10.95 1.54
C ASP A 142 -3.41 -11.98 1.62
N ILE A 143 -2.24 -11.66 1.07
CA ILE A 143 -1.04 -12.51 1.19
C ILE A 143 -0.65 -12.66 2.67
N ARG A 144 -0.61 -11.57 3.44
CA ARG A 144 -0.25 -11.59 4.86
C ARG A 144 -1.24 -12.38 5.70
N VAL A 145 -2.53 -12.33 5.39
CA VAL A 145 -3.54 -13.17 6.05
C VAL A 145 -3.28 -14.65 5.78
N LYS A 146 -3.00 -15.03 4.54
CA LYS A 146 -2.72 -16.43 4.18
C LYS A 146 -1.46 -16.95 4.86
N GLU A 147 -0.37 -16.17 4.87
CA GLU A 147 0.87 -16.50 5.57
C GLU A 147 0.62 -16.69 7.08
N ALA A 148 -0.12 -15.78 7.71
CA ALA A 148 -0.44 -15.86 9.13
C ALA A 148 -1.31 -17.08 9.47
N LEU A 149 -2.28 -17.42 8.63
CA LEU A 149 -3.11 -18.61 8.81
C LEU A 149 -2.27 -19.90 8.69
N SER A 150 -1.37 -19.97 7.69
CA SER A 150 -0.45 -21.10 7.54
C SER A 150 0.44 -21.27 8.77
N ALA A 151 1.05 -20.17 9.25
CA ALA A 151 1.88 -20.20 10.45
C ALA A 151 1.10 -20.62 11.70
N LYS A 152 -0.17 -20.20 11.82
CA LYS A 152 -1.04 -20.63 12.93
C LYS A 152 -1.33 -22.13 12.89
N VAL A 153 -1.60 -22.69 11.71
CA VAL A 153 -1.84 -24.13 11.55
C VAL A 153 -0.59 -24.92 11.93
N GLU A 154 0.58 -24.50 11.44
CA GLU A 154 1.86 -25.13 11.78
C GLU A 154 2.15 -25.05 13.29
N ALA A 155 1.98 -23.88 13.90
CA ALA A 155 2.16 -23.71 15.34
C ALA A 155 1.22 -24.63 16.15
N LYS A 156 -0.04 -24.78 15.73
CA LYS A 156 -0.99 -25.70 16.36
C LYS A 156 -0.51 -27.15 16.26
N GLN A 157 -0.02 -27.58 15.10
CA GLN A 157 0.52 -28.94 14.92
C GLN A 157 1.72 -29.21 15.84
N VAL A 158 2.59 -28.21 16.05
CA VAL A 158 3.72 -28.33 16.99
C VAL A 158 3.20 -28.48 18.42
N LEU A 159 2.22 -27.69 18.84
CA LEU A 159 1.61 -27.80 20.17
C LEU A 159 0.94 -29.17 20.38
N ASP A 160 0.22 -29.67 19.39
CA ASP A 160 -0.43 -30.98 19.44
C ASP A 160 0.61 -32.11 19.59
N ARG A 161 1.75 -32.01 18.87
CA ARG A 161 2.88 -32.95 19.02
C ARG A 161 3.54 -32.88 20.40
N LEU A 162 3.74 -31.66 20.93
CA LEU A 162 4.32 -31.48 22.27
C LEU A 162 3.42 -32.08 23.35
N LYS A 163 2.10 -31.89 23.25
CA LYS A 163 1.14 -32.50 24.18
C LYS A 163 1.25 -34.02 24.17
N TYR A 164 1.27 -34.64 22.98
CA TYR A 164 1.44 -36.08 22.84
C TYR A 164 2.74 -36.59 23.50
N MET A 165 3.85 -35.87 23.33
CA MET A 165 5.13 -36.23 23.95
C MET A 165 5.08 -36.17 25.48
N ILE A 166 4.42 -35.16 26.06
CA ILE A 166 4.26 -35.02 27.52
C ILE A 166 3.38 -36.14 28.07
N ASP A 167 2.24 -36.42 27.42
CA ASP A 167 1.34 -37.49 27.83
C ASP A 167 2.07 -38.85 27.82
N ASN A 168 2.86 -39.12 26.77
CA ASN A 168 3.65 -40.35 26.68
C ASN A 168 4.78 -40.43 27.71
N GLN A 169 5.43 -39.30 28.07
CA GLN A 169 6.40 -39.28 29.16
C GLN A 169 5.74 -39.60 30.50
N ASN A 170 4.58 -39.01 30.80
CA ASN A 170 3.83 -39.30 32.02
C ASN A 170 3.46 -40.79 32.12
N HIS A 171 3.09 -41.43 31.00
CA HIS A 171 2.88 -42.88 30.96
C HIS A 171 4.15 -43.69 31.22
N GLN A 172 5.32 -43.27 30.69
CA GLN A 172 6.60 -43.94 30.98
C GLN A 172 7.07 -43.76 32.42
N PHE A 173 6.79 -42.61 33.04
CA PHE A 173 7.07 -42.40 34.48
C PHE A 173 6.12 -43.24 35.34
N ALA A 174 4.83 -43.30 35.00
CA ALA A 174 3.86 -44.16 35.69
C ALA A 174 4.17 -45.65 35.54
N SER A 175 4.68 -46.10 34.39
CA SER A 175 5.04 -47.52 34.17
C SER A 175 6.38 -47.93 34.79
N LYS A 176 7.28 -46.97 35.08
CA LYS A 176 8.57 -47.23 35.75
C LYS A 176 8.46 -47.20 37.28
N PHE A 177 7.40 -46.61 37.82
CA PHE A 177 7.08 -46.62 39.25
C PHE A 177 5.80 -47.42 39.50
N SER A 178 5.85 -48.73 39.23
CA SER A 178 4.93 -49.67 39.87
C SER A 178 5.37 -49.83 41.34
N PRO A 179 4.53 -49.49 42.34
CA PRO A 179 4.87 -49.78 43.72
C PRO A 179 4.89 -51.30 43.89
N ILE A 180 6.02 -51.85 44.34
CA ILE A 180 6.01 -53.16 45.00
C ILE A 180 5.09 -52.98 46.22
N LEU A 181 3.95 -53.66 46.19
CA LEU A 181 3.04 -53.75 47.34
C LEU A 181 3.79 -54.45 48.47
N VAL A 182 4.35 -53.66 49.39
CA VAL A 182 4.54 -54.09 50.77
C VAL A 182 3.52 -53.31 51.57
N SER A 183 2.46 -54.03 51.93
CA SER A 183 1.53 -53.63 52.97
C SER A 183 2.30 -53.30 54.25
N ASP A 184 2.14 -52.08 54.76
CA ASP A 184 1.77 -51.91 56.17
C ASP A 184 1.27 -50.48 56.46
N SER A 185 -0.01 -50.46 56.85
CA SER A 185 -0.70 -49.67 57.86
C SER A 185 -0.10 -48.36 58.40
N SER A 186 -1.04 -47.41 58.52
CA SER A 186 -1.18 -46.37 59.55
C SER A 186 -0.49 -45.02 59.36
N GLY A 187 -1.30 -43.96 59.42
CA GLY A 187 -0.93 -42.74 60.14
C GLY A 187 -1.18 -41.42 59.41
N ASN A 188 -2.39 -40.90 59.60
CA ASN A 188 -2.70 -39.50 59.93
C ASN A 188 -2.28 -38.33 59.00
N ASP A 189 -3.33 -37.60 58.60
CA ASP A 189 -3.58 -36.19 58.92
C ASP A 189 -3.52 -35.11 57.82
N THR A 190 -4.69 -34.50 57.66
CA THR A 190 -5.02 -33.07 57.41
C THR A 190 -4.59 -32.32 56.14
N GLY A 191 -5.63 -31.76 55.50
CA GLY A 191 -5.63 -30.46 54.78
C GLY A 191 -5.22 -30.57 53.32
N GLU A 192 -5.93 -30.03 52.32
CA GLU A 192 -6.73 -28.81 52.30
C GLU A 192 -7.82 -28.87 51.20
N ASN A 193 -8.96 -28.26 51.52
CA ASN A 193 -9.91 -27.73 50.56
C ASN A 193 -9.29 -26.55 49.81
N ARG A 194 -9.38 -26.49 48.47
CA ARG A 194 -10.34 -25.61 47.76
C ARG A 194 -10.16 -25.62 46.23
N ILE A 195 -11.27 -26.01 45.60
CA ILE A 195 -11.79 -25.61 44.27
C ILE A 195 -11.68 -24.07 44.16
N TYR A 196 -11.45 -23.40 43.00
CA TYR A 196 -12.45 -23.08 41.97
C TYR A 196 -11.83 -22.78 40.57
N GLU A 197 -12.21 -23.60 39.59
CA GLU A 197 -12.55 -23.15 38.24
C GLU A 197 -13.86 -22.34 38.26
N VAL A 198 -14.03 -21.36 37.36
CA VAL A 198 -15.26 -21.12 36.56
C VAL A 198 -14.80 -20.44 35.25
N LYS A 199 -14.79 -21.10 34.07
CA LYS A 199 -15.85 -21.45 33.10
C LYS A 199 -16.59 -20.27 32.43
N GLY A 200 -16.81 -20.41 31.12
CA GLY A 200 -17.62 -19.55 30.25
C GLY A 200 -17.27 -19.84 28.80
N GLU A 201 -17.58 -21.03 28.29
CA GLU A 201 -18.84 -21.42 27.61
C GLU A 201 -18.78 -21.23 26.10
N SER A 202 -19.01 -22.35 25.41
CA SER A 202 -19.28 -22.44 23.98
C SER A 202 -20.76 -22.20 23.73
N SER A 203 -21.09 -21.67 22.56
CA SER A 203 -22.38 -21.90 21.94
C SER A 203 -22.16 -22.06 20.43
N GLN A 204 -22.46 -23.26 19.94
CA GLN A 204 -22.79 -23.49 18.54
C GLN A 204 -24.26 -23.11 18.34
N SER A 205 -24.59 -22.52 17.21
CA SER A 205 -25.90 -22.68 16.59
C SER A 205 -25.73 -22.76 15.08
N SER A 206 -26.58 -23.61 14.52
CA SER A 206 -26.63 -24.16 13.17
C SER A 206 -27.08 -23.18 12.09
N ASP A 207 -26.87 -23.63 10.86
CA ASP A 207 -27.26 -23.07 9.57
C ASP A 207 -28.75 -22.69 9.47
N ASP A 208 -29.04 -21.65 8.67
CA ASP A 208 -30.17 -21.69 7.74
C ASP A 208 -30.01 -20.68 6.58
N PHE A 209 -30.48 -21.14 5.43
CA PHE A 209 -30.46 -20.58 4.08
C PHE A 209 -31.56 -19.51 3.95
N ASP A 210 -31.34 -18.45 3.17
CA ASP A 210 -32.36 -17.98 2.23
C ASP A 210 -31.84 -16.99 1.17
N THR A 211 -32.37 -17.21 -0.03
CA THR A 211 -32.13 -16.48 -1.29
C THR A 211 -33.25 -15.47 -1.46
N ILE A 212 -32.96 -14.23 -1.86
CA ILE A 212 -33.98 -13.34 -2.45
C ILE A 212 -33.35 -12.59 -3.63
N ASP A 213 -33.89 -12.88 -4.82
CA ASP A 213 -33.87 -12.05 -6.03
C ASP A 213 -34.85 -10.87 -5.86
N ASP A 214 -34.42 -9.67 -6.29
CA ASP A 214 -35.18 -8.73 -7.12
C ASP A 214 -34.24 -7.64 -7.68
#